data_AF-A0A3M8EDJ6-F1
#
_entry.id   AF-A0A3M8EDJ6-F1
#
_cell.length_a   1.000
_cell.length_b   1.000
_cell.length_c   1.000
_cell.angle_alpha   90.00
_cell.angle_beta   90.00
_cell.angle_gamma   90.00
#
_symmetry.space_group_name_H-M   'P 1'
#
loop_
_entity.id
_entity.type
_entity.pdbx_description
1 polymer ?
#
loop_
_entity_poly.entity_id
_entity_poly.type
_entity_poly.pdbx_seq_one_letter_code
_entity_poly.pdbx_strand_id
1 'polypeptide(L)'
;MRSTWKRASIWGKEFVFVKSFRKIKDHDNMIVFNTTFHVEEEIREEFVEYMLRHFIPMSTKSGLLTSPRLSRVFGKEEGAGHSFAMEFQAVDLTALERWNSEESGAVYAPLLEKFKEKMAGFSTVMQTISG
;
A
#
# COMPACT_ATOMS: atom_id res chain seq x y z
N MET A 1 -19.58 5.24 19.76
CA MET A 1 -19.92 3.85 19.35
C MET A 1 -18.78 3.34 18.48
N ARG A 2 -18.20 2.20 18.87
CA ARG A 2 -16.83 1.75 18.55
C ARG A 2 -16.61 1.58 17.04
N SER A 3 -15.53 2.15 16.51
CA SER A 3 -14.99 1.85 15.18
C SER A 3 -14.52 0.39 15.16
N THR A 4 -15.19 -0.43 14.37
CA THR A 4 -14.86 -1.84 14.20
C THR A 4 -13.85 -2.00 13.07
N TRP A 5 -12.58 -2.10 13.44
CA TRP A 5 -11.51 -2.54 12.55
C TRP A 5 -11.83 -3.98 12.09
N LYS A 6 -12.09 -4.18 10.79
CA LYS A 6 -12.19 -5.55 10.22
C LYS A 6 -10.89 -5.89 9.50
N ARG A 7 -10.11 -6.75 10.14
CA ARG A 7 -8.95 -7.46 9.57
C ARG A 7 -9.41 -8.25 8.34
N ALA A 8 -8.82 -8.02 7.18
CA ALA A 8 -8.90 -8.95 6.08
C ALA A 8 -7.69 -9.88 6.20
N SER A 9 -7.93 -11.13 6.59
CA SER A 9 -6.92 -12.18 6.57
C SER A 9 -6.80 -12.68 5.14
N ILE A 10 -5.68 -12.41 4.50
CA ILE A 10 -5.23 -13.16 3.32
C ILE A 10 -4.06 -13.99 3.84
N TRP A 11 -4.34 -15.26 4.17
CA TRP A 11 -3.35 -16.26 4.57
C TRP A 11 -2.44 -15.89 5.74
N GLY A 12 -3.01 -15.47 6.87
CA GLY A 12 -2.28 -15.40 8.15
C GLY A 12 -1.23 -14.29 8.28
N LYS A 13 -1.10 -13.39 7.29
CA LYS A 13 -0.28 -12.18 7.37
C LYS A 13 -1.15 -10.94 7.53
N GLU A 14 -0.81 -10.10 8.50
CA GLU A 14 -1.59 -8.90 8.85
C GLU A 14 -1.39 -7.78 7.80
N PHE A 15 -2.20 -7.79 6.74
CA PHE A 15 -2.41 -6.59 5.92
C PHE A 15 -3.62 -5.83 6.47
N VAL A 16 -3.35 -4.71 7.14
CA VAL A 16 -4.40 -3.84 7.68
C VAL A 16 -4.97 -2.99 6.53
N PHE A 17 -6.10 -3.44 5.98
CA PHE A 17 -6.95 -2.61 5.13
C PHE A 17 -7.99 -1.91 5.99
N VAL A 18 -7.95 -0.57 5.99
CA VAL A 18 -8.95 0.26 6.68
C VAL A 18 -10.28 0.12 5.93
N LYS A 19 -11.32 -0.39 6.61
CA LYS A 19 -12.69 -0.35 6.09
C LYS A 19 -13.43 0.88 6.63
N SER A 20 -14.13 1.53 5.70
CA SER A 20 -15.13 2.59 5.88
C SER A 20 -14.57 3.93 6.33
N PHE A 21 -14.27 4.77 5.34
CA PHE A 21 -13.91 6.17 5.51
C PHE A 21 -15.12 7.12 5.68
N ARG A 22 -16.33 6.59 5.87
CA ARG A 22 -17.64 7.30 5.95
C ARG A 22 -17.73 8.53 6.88
N LYS A 23 -16.69 8.89 7.62
CA LYS A 23 -16.64 10.06 8.51
C LYS A 23 -15.52 11.07 8.23
N ILE A 24 -14.63 10.82 7.26
CA ILE A 24 -13.64 11.81 6.87
C ILE A 24 -14.34 12.78 5.93
N LYS A 25 -14.44 14.06 6.31
CA LYS A 25 -14.82 15.11 5.38
C LYS A 25 -13.60 15.38 4.50
N ASP A 26 -13.65 14.93 3.24
CA ASP A 26 -12.69 15.37 2.22
C ASP A 26 -12.95 16.86 1.97
N HIS A 27 -12.13 17.71 2.58
CA HIS A 27 -11.90 19.07 2.11
C HIS A 27 -10.76 18.97 1.10
N ASP A 28 -10.98 19.31 -0.19
CA ASP A 28 -10.09 19.52 -1.37
C ASP A 28 -8.65 18.94 -1.41
N ASN A 29 -8.27 18.08 -0.49
CA ASN A 29 -6.92 17.66 -0.20
C ASN A 29 -6.74 16.23 -0.68
N MET A 30 -5.66 16.01 -1.40
CA MET A 30 -5.34 14.72 -2.01
C MET A 30 -5.17 13.61 -0.96
N ILE A 31 -5.85 12.48 -1.17
CA ILE A 31 -5.63 11.25 -0.39
C ILE A 31 -4.33 10.60 -0.83
N VAL A 32 -3.53 10.16 0.14
CA VAL A 32 -2.31 9.39 -0.09
C VAL A 32 -2.49 7.99 0.51
N PHE A 33 -2.33 6.98 -0.33
CA PHE A 33 -2.29 5.58 0.07
C PHE A 33 -0.83 5.11 0.10
N ASN A 34 -0.30 4.86 1.28
CA ASN A 34 1.05 4.35 1.49
C ASN A 34 1.01 2.87 1.89
N THR A 35 1.90 2.07 1.34
CA THR A 35 2.27 0.76 1.88
C THR A 35 3.76 0.77 2.22
N THR A 36 4.08 0.57 3.49
CA THR A 36 5.44 0.35 3.94
C THR A 36 5.73 -1.14 3.88
N PHE A 37 6.74 -1.52 3.11
CA PHE A 37 7.25 -2.89 3.00
C PHE A 37 8.58 -3.02 3.73
N HIS A 38 8.77 -4.13 4.42
CA HIS A 38 10.07 -4.60 4.88
C HIS A 38 10.42 -5.88 4.12
N VAL A 39 11.62 -5.94 3.54
CA VAL A 39 12.09 -7.06 2.75
C VAL A 39 13.46 -7.54 3.22
N GLU A 40 13.70 -8.84 3.15
CA GLU A 40 15.02 -9.43 3.39
C GLU A 40 16.06 -8.90 2.38
N GLU A 41 17.34 -8.84 2.78
CA GLU A 41 18.44 -8.36 1.91
C GLU A 41 18.49 -9.13 0.59
N GLU A 42 18.30 -10.46 0.62
CA GLU A 42 18.48 -11.31 -0.55
C GLU A 42 17.49 -11.00 -1.68
N ILE A 43 16.33 -10.41 -1.38
CA ILE A 43 15.31 -10.09 -2.38
C ILE A 43 15.20 -8.60 -2.69
N ARG A 44 16.05 -7.75 -2.10
CA ARG A 44 15.95 -6.28 -2.23
C ARG A 44 15.88 -5.81 -3.68
N GLU A 45 16.81 -6.25 -4.51
CA GLU A 45 16.93 -5.78 -5.90
C GLU A 45 15.78 -6.29 -6.76
N GLU A 46 15.44 -7.58 -6.61
CA GLU A 46 14.31 -8.21 -7.29
C GLU A 46 12.97 -7.57 -6.89
N PHE A 47 12.82 -7.23 -5.60
CA PHE A 47 11.64 -6.53 -5.10
C PHE A 47 11.50 -5.16 -5.77
N VAL A 48 12.55 -4.34 -5.77
CA VAL A 48 12.51 -3.02 -6.41
C VAL A 48 12.20 -3.14 -7.90
N GLU A 49 12.84 -4.07 -8.61
CA GLU A 49 12.57 -4.30 -10.03
C GLU A 49 11.11 -4.73 -10.27
N TYR A 50 10.59 -5.65 -9.46
CA TYR A 50 9.20 -6.10 -9.55
C TYR A 50 8.22 -4.96 -9.29
N MET A 51 8.50 -4.12 -8.28
CA MET A 51 7.64 -3.00 -7.94
C MET A 51 7.53 -2.02 -9.12
N LEU A 52 8.66 -1.70 -9.75
CA LEU A 52 8.73 -0.77 -10.88
C LEU A 52 8.11 -1.35 -12.15
N ARG A 53 8.39 -2.61 -12.49
CA ARG A 53 7.96 -3.23 -13.76
C ARG A 53 6.54 -3.79 -13.73
N HIS A 54 6.04 -4.18 -12.57
CA HIS A 54 4.78 -4.93 -12.46
C HIS A 54 3.81 -4.29 -11.47
N PHE A 55 4.21 -4.13 -10.21
CA PHE A 55 3.27 -3.70 -9.17
C PHE A 55 2.69 -2.31 -9.47
N ILE A 56 3.54 -1.32 -9.75
CA ILE A 56 3.10 0.06 -10.04
C ILE A 56 2.23 0.13 -11.31
N PRO A 57 2.64 -0.45 -12.46
CA PRO A 57 1.79 -0.46 -13.66
C PRO A 57 0.43 -1.13 -13.44
N MET A 58 0.37 -2.23 -12.69
CA MET A 58 -0.91 -2.89 -12.38
C MET A 58 -1.77 -2.02 -11.46
N SER A 59 -1.16 -1.39 -10.44
CA SER A 59 -1.86 -0.57 -9.45
C SER A 59 -2.47 0.70 -10.04
N THR A 60 -1.84 1.26 -11.08
CA THR A 60 -2.23 2.55 -11.70
C THR A 60 -3.04 2.38 -12.97
N LYS A 61 -3.31 1.15 -13.41
CA LYS A 61 -3.92 0.83 -14.72
C LYS A 61 -5.26 1.52 -14.95
N SER A 62 -6.11 1.61 -13.94
CA SER A 62 -7.43 2.24 -14.04
C SER A 62 -7.42 3.76 -13.89
N GLY A 63 -6.31 4.33 -13.42
CA GLY A 63 -6.23 5.74 -13.02
C GLY A 63 -6.89 6.06 -11.67
N LEU A 64 -7.44 5.08 -10.94
CA LEU A 64 -7.96 5.30 -9.58
C LEU A 64 -6.84 5.65 -8.59
N LEU A 65 -5.67 5.06 -8.79
CA LEU A 65 -4.42 5.43 -8.15
C LEU A 65 -3.49 6.12 -9.14
N THR A 66 -2.85 7.19 -8.69
CA THR A 66 -1.98 8.05 -9.50
C THR A 66 -0.71 8.43 -8.73
N SER A 67 0.19 9.17 -9.37
CA SER A 67 1.42 9.72 -8.75
C SER A 67 2.24 8.69 -7.94
N PRO A 68 2.63 7.55 -8.55
CA PRO A 68 3.35 6.51 -7.83
C PRO A 68 4.73 7.01 -7.36
N ARG A 69 5.05 6.77 -6.09
CA ARG A 69 6.37 7.04 -5.52
C ARG A 69 6.86 5.85 -4.71
N LEU A 70 7.94 5.23 -5.19
CA LEU A 70 8.66 4.21 -4.44
C LEU A 70 9.89 4.87 -3.79
N SER A 71 9.96 4.88 -2.48
CA SER A 71 11.05 5.46 -1.69
C SER A 71 11.70 4.41 -0.80
N ARG A 72 13.00 4.51 -0.57
CA ARG A 72 13.67 3.77 0.52
C ARG A 72 13.45 4.50 1.83
N VAL A 73 13.06 3.77 2.87
CA VAL A 73 12.93 4.30 4.23
C VAL A 73 14.26 4.13 4.93
N PHE A 74 14.86 5.23 5.40
CA PHE A 74 16.04 5.21 6.26
C PHE A 74 15.61 5.33 7.72
N GLY A 75 16.11 4.45 8.58
CA GLY A 75 15.78 4.44 10.01
C GLY A 75 16.55 3.38 10.76
N LYS A 76 16.27 3.23 12.06
CA LYS A 76 16.82 2.14 12.88
C LYS A 76 16.02 0.88 12.56
N GLU A 77 16.46 0.14 11.54
CA GLU A 77 15.81 -1.12 11.17
C GLU A 77 16.01 -2.12 12.32
N GLU A 78 14.91 -2.56 12.93
CA GLU A 78 14.95 -3.66 13.90
C GLU A 78 15.09 -4.98 13.12
N GLY A 79 16.30 -5.27 12.63
CA GLY A 79 16.61 -6.51 11.92
C GLY A 79 17.51 -6.33 10.70
N ALA A 80 17.78 -7.44 10.02
CA ALA A 80 18.42 -7.45 8.71
C ALA A 80 17.35 -7.28 7.63
N GLY A 81 17.59 -6.42 6.63
CA GLY A 81 16.64 -6.17 5.55
C GLY A 81 16.67 -4.72 5.06
N HIS A 82 15.67 -4.35 4.26
CA HIS A 82 15.44 -2.98 3.79
C HIS A 82 13.97 -2.63 3.86
N SER A 83 13.69 -1.38 4.21
CA SER A 83 12.32 -0.86 4.23
C SER A 83 12.05 0.08 3.06
N PHE A 84 10.87 -0.05 2.45
CA PHE A 84 10.41 0.76 1.32
C PHE A 84 9.03 1.32 1.58
N ALA A 85 8.77 2.54 1.13
CA ALA A 85 7.45 3.17 1.12
C ALA A 85 6.96 3.26 -0.33
N MET A 86 5.83 2.61 -0.62
CA MET A 86 5.13 2.69 -1.89
C MET A 86 3.89 3.56 -1.71
N GLU A 87 3.91 4.74 -2.31
CA GLU A 87 2.85 5.74 -2.16
C GLU A 87 2.13 5.98 -3.49
N PHE A 88 0.81 6.11 -3.40
CA PHE A 88 -0.06 6.53 -4.48
C PHE A 88 -0.98 7.65 -4.01
N GLN A 89 -1.50 8.42 -4.96
CA GLN A 89 -2.54 9.41 -4.75
C GLN A 89 -3.89 8.91 -5.27
N ALA A 90 -4.96 9.18 -4.52
CA ALA A 90 -6.34 8.99 -4.94
C ALA A 90 -7.10 10.31 -4.80
N VAL A 91 -8.01 10.58 -5.75
CA VAL A 91 -8.76 11.84 -5.78
C VAL A 91 -9.64 12.03 -4.54
N ASP A 92 -10.13 10.93 -3.98
CA ASP A 92 -10.91 10.90 -2.75
C ASP A 92 -10.90 9.47 -2.17
N LEU A 93 -11.52 9.31 -1.00
CA LEU A 93 -11.63 8.00 -0.34
C LEU A 93 -12.54 7.02 -1.08
N THR A 94 -13.48 7.50 -1.90
CA THR A 94 -14.36 6.65 -2.70
C THR A 94 -13.58 5.95 -3.81
N ALA A 95 -12.69 6.67 -4.49
CA ALA A 95 -11.80 6.12 -5.51
C ALA A 95 -10.84 5.08 -4.90
N LEU A 96 -10.29 5.36 -3.71
CA LEU A 96 -9.44 4.41 -3.00
C LEU A 96 -10.22 3.15 -2.56
N GLU A 97 -11.43 3.31 -2.02
CA GLU A 97 -12.29 2.18 -1.66
C GLU A 97 -12.63 1.32 -2.89
N ARG A 98 -12.91 1.96 -4.03
CA ARG A 98 -13.18 1.27 -5.30
C ARG A 98 -11.98 0.47 -5.76
N TRP A 99 -10.80 1.08 -5.85
CA TRP A 99 -9.56 0.38 -6.20
C TRP A 99 -9.29 -0.80 -5.27
N ASN A 100 -9.51 -0.59 -3.97
CA ASN A 100 -9.33 -1.64 -2.98
C ASN A 100 -10.30 -2.82 -3.21
N SER A 101 -11.55 -2.56 -3.56
CA SER A 101 -12.54 -3.62 -3.78
C SER A 101 -12.42 -4.33 -5.13
N GLU A 102 -12.01 -3.61 -6.18
CA GLU A 102 -12.07 -4.09 -7.58
C GLU A 102 -10.71 -4.59 -8.08
N GLU A 103 -9.60 -3.99 -7.63
CA GLU A 103 -8.29 -4.16 -8.27
C GLU A 103 -7.22 -4.72 -7.33
N SER A 104 -7.23 -4.34 -6.04
CA SER A 104 -6.15 -4.65 -5.11
C SER A 104 -5.83 -6.14 -5.01
N GLY A 105 -6.84 -7.01 -5.06
CA GLY A 105 -6.64 -8.46 -4.99
C GLY A 105 -5.78 -8.99 -6.14
N ALA A 106 -6.01 -8.51 -7.37
CA ALA A 106 -5.24 -8.92 -8.54
C ALA A 106 -3.82 -8.35 -8.54
N VAL A 107 -3.58 -7.22 -7.86
CA VAL A 107 -2.28 -6.59 -7.71
C VAL A 107 -1.44 -7.28 -6.62
N TYR A 108 -2.03 -7.52 -5.44
CA TYR A 108 -1.32 -8.07 -4.28
C TYR A 108 -1.11 -9.58 -4.38
N ALA A 109 -2.03 -10.35 -4.97
CA ALA A 109 -1.87 -11.80 -5.10
C ALA A 109 -0.52 -12.23 -5.71
N PRO A 110 -0.10 -11.73 -6.89
CA PRO A 110 1.19 -12.12 -7.48
C PRO A 110 2.39 -11.59 -6.69
N LEU A 111 2.28 -10.43 -6.01
CA LEU A 111 3.34 -9.92 -5.13
C LEU A 111 3.57 -10.89 -3.96
N LEU A 112 2.49 -11.31 -3.30
CA LEU A 112 2.52 -12.22 -2.16
C LEU A 112 3.00 -13.61 -2.57
N GLU A 113 2.57 -14.10 -3.73
CA GLU A 113 3.03 -15.37 -4.27
C GLU A 113 4.53 -15.37 -4.59
N LYS A 114 5.04 -14.24 -5.10
CA LYS A 114 6.44 -14.09 -5.48
C LYS A 114 7.39 -14.01 -4.28
N PHE A 115 7.08 -13.17 -3.29
CA PHE A 115 8.02 -12.87 -2.19
C PHE A 115 7.70 -13.57 -0.87
N LYS A 116 6.49 -14.11 -0.71
CA LYS A 116 6.10 -15.02 0.39
C LYS A 116 6.54 -14.54 1.79
N GLU A 117 7.42 -15.30 2.43
CA GLU A 117 7.93 -15.09 3.79
C GLU A 117 8.95 -13.95 3.89
N LYS A 118 9.59 -13.61 2.77
CA LYS A 118 10.70 -12.66 2.72
C LYS A 118 10.29 -11.20 2.71
N MET A 119 8.98 -10.94 2.75
CA MET A 119 8.39 -9.61 2.72
C MET A 119 7.25 -9.54 3.75
N ALA A 120 7.22 -8.42 4.47
CA ALA A 120 6.07 -7.98 5.26
C ALA A 120 5.68 -6.57 4.82
N GLY A 121 4.43 -6.18 5.03
CA GLY A 121 4.03 -4.80 4.77
C GLY A 121 2.74 -4.39 5.47
N PHE A 122 2.60 -3.10 5.71
CA PHE A 122 1.40 -2.50 6.27
C PHE A 122 1.02 -1.25 5.49
N SER A 123 -0.28 -1.00 5.38
CA SER A 123 -0.77 0.16 4.64
C SER A 123 -1.32 1.24 5.57
N THR A 124 -1.18 2.49 5.17
CA THR A 124 -1.69 3.68 5.86
C THR A 124 -2.40 4.57 4.84
N VAL A 125 -3.54 5.13 5.21
CA VAL A 125 -4.25 6.15 4.43
C VAL A 125 -4.04 7.49 5.10
N MET A 126 -3.55 8.45 4.34
CA MET A 126 -3.16 9.78 4.78
C MET A 126 -3.88 10.82 3.93
N GLN A 127 -3.96 12.04 4.44
CA GLN A 127 -4.47 13.20 3.73
C GLN A 127 -3.33 14.22 3.61
N THR A 128 -3.13 14.75 2.41
CA THR A 128 -2.17 15.84 2.21
C THR A 128 -2.65 17.09 2.94
N ILE A 129 -1.77 17.78 3.68
CA ILE A 129 -2.06 19.09 4.27
C ILE A 129 -1.31 20.14 3.45
N SER A 130 -2.03 20.87 2.60
CA SER A 130 -1.52 22.06 1.92
C SER A 130 -1.99 23.32 2.67
N GLY A 131 -1.06 24.22 2.94
CA GLY A 131 -1.31 25.55 3.53
C GLY A 131 -1.38 26.65 2.49
#